data_AF-A0A3D3JQ82-F1
#
_entry.id   AF-A0A3D3JQ82-F1
#
_cell.length_a   1.000
_cell.length_b   1.000
_cell.length_c   1.000
_cell.angle_alpha   90.00
_cell.angle_beta   90.00
_cell.angle_gamma   90.00
#
_symmetry.space_group_name_H-M   'P 1'
#
loop_
_entity.id
_entity.type
_entity.pdbx_description
1 polymer ?
#
loop_
_entity_poly.entity_id
_entity_poly.type
_entity_poly.pdbx_seq_one_letter_code
_entity_poly.pdbx_strand_id
1 'polypeptide(L)'
;MATELSKFIDKTPLCDTHEHMAKEQQYLDNKPDIIHALFMNYVQADFEVAGVDADKFEAFFNQDDPDVRGRFEGVYPAWQAIQHTGYGEAVRLMAKRIY
;
A
#
# COMPACT_ATOMS: atom_id res chain seq x y z
N MET A 1 -24.06 -10.14 -1.77
CA MET A 1 -24.59 -9.20 -2.79
C MET A 1 -24.60 -7.81 -2.16
N ALA A 2 -24.26 -6.76 -2.91
CA ALA A 2 -24.37 -5.39 -2.40
C ALA A 2 -25.84 -4.98 -2.21
N THR A 3 -26.16 -4.28 -1.13
CA THR A 3 -27.51 -3.80 -0.83
C THR A 3 -27.82 -2.53 -1.62
N GLU A 4 -29.11 -2.20 -1.79
CA GLU A 4 -29.52 -0.92 -2.41
C GLU A 4 -29.00 0.29 -1.61
N LEU A 5 -28.91 0.17 -0.29
CA LEU A 5 -28.32 1.20 0.57
C LEU A 5 -26.83 1.39 0.28
N SER A 6 -26.04 0.31 0.18
CA SER A 6 -24.62 0.40 -0.15
C SER A 6 -24.41 1.05 -1.53
N LYS A 7 -25.19 0.67 -2.54
CA LYS A 7 -25.13 1.28 -3.88
C LYS A 7 -25.48 2.76 -3.87
N PHE A 8 -26.37 3.20 -2.98
CA PHE A 8 -26.71 4.61 -2.82
C PHE A 8 -25.55 5.38 -2.17
N ILE A 9 -24.97 4.84 -1.09
CA ILE A 9 -23.83 5.44 -0.38
C ILE A 9 -22.62 5.56 -1.33
N ASP A 10 -22.29 4.50 -2.09
CA ASP A 10 -21.14 4.47 -3.00
C ASP A 10 -21.20 5.54 -4.12
N LYS A 11 -22.38 6.09 -4.42
CA LYS A 11 -22.56 7.17 -5.40
C LYS A 11 -22.43 8.58 -4.80
N THR A 12 -22.33 8.67 -3.48
CA THR A 12 -22.24 9.95 -2.78
C THR A 12 -20.84 10.54 -2.98
N PRO A 13 -20.70 11.82 -3.42
CA PRO A 13 -19.40 12.45 -3.49
C PRO A 13 -18.68 12.45 -2.13
N LEU A 14 -17.44 11.98 -2.11
CA LEU A 14 -16.61 11.99 -0.91
C LEU A 14 -16.08 13.41 -0.67
N CYS A 15 -16.31 13.94 0.53
CA CYS A 15 -15.68 15.17 1.02
C CYS A 15 -14.67 14.78 2.10
N ASP A 16 -13.39 14.73 1.75
CA ASP A 16 -12.32 14.49 2.71
C ASP A 16 -12.02 15.79 3.49
N THR A 17 -12.38 15.81 4.76
CA THR A 17 -12.20 16.97 5.63
C THR A 17 -10.89 16.94 6.43
N HIS A 18 -10.15 15.83 6.42
CA HIS A 18 -8.88 15.70 7.15
C HIS A 18 -7.99 14.62 6.55
N GLU A 19 -6.84 15.04 6.01
CA GLU A 19 -5.87 14.16 5.39
C GLU A 19 -4.43 14.58 5.73
N HIS A 20 -3.49 13.66 5.49
CA HIS A 20 -2.05 13.90 5.56
C HIS A 20 -1.36 13.54 4.23
N MET A 21 -2.07 13.64 3.10
CA MET A 21 -1.48 13.33 1.79
C MET A 21 -0.36 14.32 1.42
N ALA A 22 0.64 13.80 0.71
CA ALA A 22 1.69 14.61 0.13
C ALA A 22 1.09 15.61 -0.89
N LYS A 23 1.67 16.80 -0.98
CA LYS A 23 1.32 17.80 -1.99
C LYS A 23 1.99 17.47 -3.32
N GLU A 24 1.46 18.03 -4.41
CA GLU A 24 1.93 17.78 -5.78
C GLU A 24 3.45 17.89 -5.93
N GLN A 25 4.05 18.97 -5.42
CA GLN A 25 5.49 19.18 -5.52
C GLN A 25 6.30 18.03 -4.87
N GLN A 26 5.82 17.49 -3.76
CA GLN A 26 6.48 16.36 -3.11
C GLN A 26 6.44 15.09 -3.96
N TYR A 27 5.39 14.88 -4.77
CA TYR A 27 5.34 13.78 -5.73
C TYR A 27 6.29 14.01 -6.91
N LEU A 28 6.37 15.24 -7.42
CA LEU A 28 7.27 15.60 -8.52
C LEU A 28 8.75 15.46 -8.13
N ASP A 29 9.08 15.80 -6.89
CA ASP A 29 10.45 15.76 -6.37
C ASP A 29 10.88 14.33 -6.01
N ASN A 30 10.04 13.59 -5.27
CA ASN A 30 10.41 12.26 -4.74
C ASN A 30 10.14 11.11 -5.71
N LYS A 31 9.18 11.27 -6.64
CA LYS A 31 8.82 10.28 -7.66
C LYS A 31 8.71 8.84 -7.10
N PRO A 32 7.78 8.60 -6.14
CA PRO A 32 7.64 7.28 -5.54
C PRO A 32 7.31 6.23 -6.61
N ASP A 33 7.96 5.07 -6.52
CA ASP A 33 7.64 3.93 -7.37
C ASP A 33 6.37 3.21 -6.88
N ILE A 34 5.99 2.14 -7.58
CA ILE A 34 4.79 1.36 -7.25
C ILE A 34 4.85 0.72 -5.86
N ILE A 35 6.03 0.31 -5.37
CA ILE A 35 6.17 -0.24 -4.02
C ILE A 35 5.93 0.85 -3.00
N HIS A 36 6.50 2.04 -3.19
CA HIS A 36 6.28 3.16 -2.27
C HIS A 36 4.82 3.57 -2.27
N ALA A 37 4.22 3.71 -3.46
CA ALA A 37 2.82 4.11 -3.56
C ALA A 37 1.85 3.12 -2.90
N LEU A 38 2.15 1.82 -2.95
CA LEU A 38 1.31 0.79 -2.34
C LEU A 38 1.59 0.59 -0.84
N PHE A 39 2.84 0.64 -0.41
CA PHE A 39 3.26 0.13 0.91
C PHE A 39 3.81 1.20 1.87
N MET A 40 4.04 2.45 1.45
CA MET A 40 4.42 3.56 2.35
C MET A 40 3.24 4.07 3.19
N ASN A 41 2.59 3.17 3.91
CA ASN A 41 1.53 3.45 4.87
C ASN A 41 1.69 2.50 6.08
N TYR A 42 0.67 2.43 6.94
CA TYR A 42 0.71 1.65 8.17
C TYR A 42 0.90 0.13 8.00
N VAL A 43 0.75 -0.44 6.80
CA VAL A 43 1.02 -1.86 6.52
C VAL A 43 2.48 -2.26 6.84
N GLN A 44 3.40 -1.30 6.91
CA GLN A 44 4.79 -1.54 7.31
C GLN A 44 4.89 -2.18 8.70
N ALA A 45 4.05 -1.75 9.64
CA ALA A 45 4.03 -2.33 10.98
C ALA A 45 3.54 -3.79 10.96
N ASP A 46 2.62 -4.13 10.06
CA ASP A 46 2.16 -5.50 9.89
C ASP A 46 3.30 -6.41 9.39
N PHE A 47 4.13 -5.93 8.46
CA PHE A 47 5.33 -6.66 8.01
C PHE A 47 6.35 -6.89 9.13
N GLU A 48 6.61 -5.86 9.95
CA GLU A 48 7.51 -5.97 11.10
C GLU A 48 7.03 -7.02 12.10
N VAL A 49 5.74 -6.98 12.48
CA VAL A 49 5.14 -7.94 13.41
C VAL A 49 5.05 -9.35 12.81
N ALA A 50 4.91 -9.47 11.48
CA ALA A 50 4.98 -10.74 10.78
C ALA A 50 6.42 -11.32 10.68
N GLY A 51 7.43 -10.59 11.18
CA GLY A 51 8.80 -11.08 11.31
C GLY A 51 9.63 -10.96 10.05
N VAL A 52 9.43 -9.93 9.23
CA VAL A 52 10.33 -9.64 8.10
C VAL A 52 11.72 -9.27 8.62
N ASP A 53 12.75 -9.89 8.06
CA ASP A 53 14.15 -9.54 8.35
C ASP A 53 14.45 -8.10 7.89
N ALA A 54 15.19 -7.33 8.68
CA ALA A 54 15.44 -5.91 8.43
C ALA A 54 16.09 -5.63 7.07
N ASP A 55 17.01 -6.50 6.62
CA ASP A 55 17.68 -6.40 5.32
C ASP A 55 16.71 -6.59 4.14
N LYS A 56 15.78 -7.54 4.26
CA LYS A 56 14.71 -7.75 3.27
C LYS A 56 13.73 -6.59 3.26
N PHE A 57 13.44 -6.02 4.42
CA PHE A 57 12.57 -4.86 4.53
C PHE A 57 13.20 -3.61 3.91
N GLU A 58 14.50 -3.39 4.13
CA GLU A 58 15.26 -2.32 3.47
C GLU A 58 15.32 -2.52 1.95
N ALA A 59 15.65 -3.73 1.50
CA ALA A 59 15.68 -4.07 0.07
C ALA A 59 14.31 -3.87 -0.61
N PHE A 60 13.21 -4.16 0.09
CA PHE A 60 11.86 -3.96 -0.43
C PHE A 60 11.61 -2.50 -0.83
N PHE A 61 12.07 -1.53 -0.03
CA PHE A 61 11.92 -0.10 -0.31
C PHE A 61 13.10 0.53 -1.06
N ASN A 62 14.07 -0.25 -1.55
CA ASN A 62 15.20 0.30 -2.30
C ASN A 62 14.82 0.72 -3.74
N GLN A 63 14.58 2.01 -3.97
CA GLN A 63 14.21 2.55 -5.30
C GLN A 63 15.33 2.49 -6.34
N ASP A 64 16.60 2.35 -5.92
CA ASP A 64 17.73 2.26 -6.84
C ASP A 64 17.78 0.89 -7.54
N ASP A 65 17.11 -0.12 -6.99
CA ASP A 65 16.93 -1.41 -7.63
C ASP A 65 15.67 -1.41 -8.53
N PRO A 66 15.84 -1.51 -9.86
CA PRO A 66 14.73 -1.49 -10.80
C PRO A 66 13.90 -2.77 -10.81
N ASP A 67 14.35 -3.86 -10.18
CA ASP A 67 13.59 -5.12 -10.10
C ASP A 67 12.52 -5.06 -9.00
N VAL A 68 11.40 -4.41 -9.34
CA VAL A 68 10.21 -4.32 -8.47
C VAL A 68 9.75 -5.70 -7.99
N ARG A 69 9.83 -6.73 -8.85
CA ARG A 69 9.37 -8.07 -8.48
C ARG A 69 10.34 -8.69 -7.47
N GLY A 70 11.64 -8.65 -7.74
CA GLY A 70 12.67 -9.17 -6.84
C GLY A 70 12.60 -8.54 -5.46
N ARG A 71 12.42 -7.22 -5.39
CA ARG A 71 12.22 -6.48 -4.14
C ARG A 71 11.01 -6.98 -3.35
N PHE A 72 9.90 -7.28 -4.02
CA PHE A 72 8.69 -7.80 -3.36
C PHE A 72 8.80 -9.28 -2.96
N GLU A 73 9.52 -10.10 -3.73
CA GLU A 73 9.70 -11.53 -3.44
C GLU A 73 10.34 -11.77 -2.06
N GLY A 74 11.24 -10.89 -1.62
CA GLY A 74 11.86 -10.95 -0.29
C GLY A 74 10.86 -10.86 0.88
N VAL A 75 9.78 -10.10 0.71
CA VAL A 75 8.73 -9.90 1.74
C VAL A 75 7.46 -10.72 1.47
N TYR A 76 7.41 -11.46 0.37
CA TYR A 76 6.22 -12.21 -0.05
C TYR A 76 5.68 -13.19 0.99
N PRO A 77 6.50 -13.95 1.75
CA PRO A 77 5.99 -14.83 2.81
C PRO A 77 5.22 -14.06 3.89
N ALA A 78 5.75 -12.92 4.33
CA ALA A 78 5.07 -12.07 5.30
C ALA A 78 3.81 -11.43 4.70
N TRP A 79 3.87 -11.01 3.43
CA TRP A 79 2.69 -10.55 2.71
C TRP A 79 1.55 -11.57 2.74
N GLN A 80 1.82 -12.86 2.53
CA GLN A 80 0.79 -13.89 2.62
C GLN A 80 0.09 -13.93 3.98
N ALA A 81 0.81 -13.64 5.06
CA ALA A 81 0.26 -13.59 6.41
C ALA A 81 -0.55 -12.32 6.68
N ILE A 82 -0.14 -11.17 6.13
CA ILE A 82 -0.73 -9.86 6.48
C ILE A 82 -1.73 -9.33 5.46
N GLN A 83 -1.83 -9.89 4.26
CA GLN A 83 -2.70 -9.37 3.20
C GLN A 83 -4.19 -9.33 3.57
N HIS A 84 -4.58 -9.97 4.67
CA HIS A 84 -5.93 -10.01 5.20
C HIS A 84 -6.15 -9.10 6.43
N THR A 85 -5.13 -8.37 6.89
CA THR A 85 -5.30 -7.31 7.89
C THR A 85 -6.04 -6.11 7.28
N GLY A 86 -6.44 -5.15 8.12
CA GLY A 86 -7.10 -3.93 7.64
C GLY A 86 -6.23 -3.15 6.63
N TYR A 87 -4.95 -2.96 6.93
CA TYR A 87 -4.02 -2.28 6.02
C TYR A 87 -3.62 -3.17 4.83
N GLY A 88 -3.46 -4.48 5.03
CA GLY A 88 -3.22 -5.43 3.94
C GLY A 88 -4.35 -5.44 2.91
N GLU A 89 -5.61 -5.40 3.34
CA GLU A 89 -6.76 -5.30 2.42
C GLU A 89 -6.81 -3.93 1.72
N ALA A 90 -6.45 -2.83 2.42
CA ALA A 90 -6.32 -1.53 1.78
C ALA A 90 -5.29 -1.54 0.63
N VAL A 91 -4.11 -2.13 0.86
CA VAL A 91 -3.09 -2.32 -0.19
C VAL A 91 -3.62 -3.17 -1.34
N ARG A 92 -4.29 -4.30 -1.06
CA ARG A 92 -4.89 -5.16 -2.09
C ARG A 92 -5.92 -4.41 -2.92
N LEU A 93 -6.74 -3.57 -2.30
CA LEU A 93 -7.75 -2.79 -3.00
C LEU A 93 -7.13 -1.70 -3.86
N MET A 94 -6.12 -0.99 -3.35
CA MET A 94 -5.35 0.00 -4.13
C MET A 94 -4.73 -0.64 -5.37
N ALA A 95 -4.03 -1.77 -5.20
CA ALA A 95 -3.37 -2.49 -6.29
C ALA A 95 -4.33 -3.08 -7.34
N LYS A 96 -5.62 -3.27 -7.02
CA LYS A 96 -6.61 -3.82 -7.95
C LYS A 96 -7.50 -2.77 -8.62
N ARG A 97 -7.67 -1.62 -7.97
CA ARG A 97 -8.66 -0.62 -8.38
C ARG A 97 -8.05 0.66 -8.93
N ILE A 98 -6.78 0.93 -8.62
CA ILE A 98 -6.11 2.19 -8.96
C ILE A 98 -4.97 1.93 -9.95
N TYR A 99 -4.13 0.94 -9.66
CA TYR A 99 -3.02 0.49 -10.51
C TYR A 99 -3.41 -0.72 -11.35
#